data_AF-A0A2M9P3X7-F1
#
_entry.id   AF-A0A2M9P3X7-F1
#
_cell.length_a   1.000
_cell.length_b   1.000
_cell.length_c   1.000
_cell.angle_alpha   90.00
_cell.angle_beta   90.00
_cell.angle_gamma   90.00
#
_symmetry.space_group_name_H-M   'P 1'
#
loop_
_entity.id
_entity.type
_entity.pdbx_description
1 polymer ?
#
loop_
_entity_poly.entity_id
_entity_poly.type
_entity_poly.pdbx_seq_one_letter_code
_entity_poly.pdbx_strand_id
1 'polypeptide(L)'
;EEAEKEQADAKKKVEDLFTDNKFDTLKGSTNQAAVDEAQAAVNKLPAGAEKDRLQNLVNEAKDLLKKKEQAEKDQADAKKKVEDLFTDNKFDTLKGNTNQAAVDEAQAAVN
;
A
#
# COMPACT_ATOMS: atom_id res chain seq x y z
N GLU A 1 1.84 -12.66 33.03
CA GLU A 1 0.56 -13.12 32.43
C GLU A 1 -0.15 -12.07 31.58
N GLU A 2 -0.75 -11.01 32.11
CA GLU A 2 -1.55 -10.08 31.26
C GLU A 2 -0.68 -9.24 30.31
N ALA A 3 0.37 -8.60 30.82
CA ALA A 3 1.30 -7.81 29.99
C ALA A 3 2.02 -8.66 28.91
N GLU A 4 2.33 -9.92 29.21
CA GLU A 4 2.93 -10.85 28.23
C GLU A 4 1.91 -11.25 27.15
N LYS A 5 0.63 -11.41 27.51
CA LYS A 5 -0.43 -11.63 26.52
C LYS A 5 -0.63 -10.43 25.61
N GLU A 6 -0.63 -9.22 26.16
CA GLU A 6 -0.72 -7.98 25.38
C GLU A 6 0.47 -7.84 24.43
N GLN A 7 1.69 -8.14 24.90
CA GLN A 7 2.89 -8.11 24.08
C GLN A 7 2.83 -9.16 22.96
N ALA A 8 2.37 -10.38 23.25
CA ALA A 8 2.19 -11.42 22.24
C ALA A 8 1.11 -11.06 21.21
N ASP A 9 -0.01 -10.47 21.64
CA ASP A 9 -1.08 -10.00 20.75
C ASP A 9 -0.60 -8.87 19.84
N ALA A 10 0.08 -7.87 20.40
CA ALA A 10 0.65 -6.76 19.63
C ALA A 10 1.69 -7.26 18.63
N LYS A 11 2.61 -8.13 19.06
CA LYS A 11 3.59 -8.76 18.17
C LYS A 11 2.91 -9.50 17.02
N LYS A 12 1.93 -10.35 17.33
CA LYS A 12 1.20 -11.12 16.32
C LYS A 12 0.51 -10.19 15.31
N LYS A 13 -0.20 -9.16 15.77
CA LYS A 13 -0.91 -8.21 14.89
C LYS A 13 0.05 -7.45 13.97
N VAL A 14 1.19 -7.02 14.48
CA VAL A 14 2.20 -6.30 13.70
C VAL A 14 2.87 -7.22 12.68
N GLU A 15 3.32 -8.40 13.10
CA GLU A 15 3.97 -9.36 12.20
C GLU A 15 2.99 -9.90 11.15
N ASP A 16 1.70 -10.02 11.49
CA ASP A 16 0.65 -10.42 10.55
C ASP A 16 0.37 -9.43 9.41
N LEU A 17 0.84 -8.18 9.52
CA LEU A 17 0.76 -7.19 8.43
C LEU A 17 1.67 -7.56 7.25
N PHE A 18 2.74 -8.32 7.51
CA PHE A 18 3.81 -8.60 6.56
C PHE A 18 3.78 -10.03 6.03
N THR A 19 4.33 -10.25 4.84
CA THR A 19 4.36 -11.59 4.23
C THR A 19 5.29 -12.55 4.96
N ASP A 20 6.37 -12.02 5.54
CA ASP A 20 7.38 -12.79 6.25
C ASP A 20 8.10 -11.92 7.31
N ASN A 21 9.12 -12.52 7.94
CA ASN A 21 9.90 -11.90 9.01
C ASN A 21 10.97 -10.90 8.53
N LYS A 22 11.01 -10.57 7.23
CA LYS A 22 11.87 -9.50 6.71
C LYS A 22 11.21 -8.13 6.85
N PHE A 23 9.88 -8.11 6.97
CA PHE A 23 9.08 -6.91 7.15
C PHE A 23 9.23 -5.87 6.02
N ASP A 24 9.64 -6.31 4.83
CA ASP A 24 9.83 -5.46 3.65
C ASP A 24 8.59 -5.40 2.74
N THR A 25 7.64 -6.34 2.94
CA THR A 25 6.51 -6.56 2.05
C THR A 25 5.22 -6.80 2.84
N LEU A 26 4.15 -6.08 2.49
CA LEU A 26 2.83 -6.24 3.11
C LEU A 26 2.06 -7.42 2.50
N LYS A 27 1.25 -8.10 3.32
CA LYS A 27 0.24 -9.04 2.78
C LYS A 27 -0.78 -8.28 1.94
N GLY A 28 -1.33 -8.95 0.92
CA GLY A 28 -2.38 -8.37 0.08
C GLY A 28 -3.65 -7.97 0.82
N SER A 29 -3.91 -8.58 1.99
CA SER A 29 -5.03 -8.23 2.88
C SER A 29 -4.74 -7.05 3.82
N THR A 30 -3.50 -6.58 3.90
CA THR A 30 -3.14 -5.47 4.79
C THR A 30 -3.69 -4.16 4.23
N ASN A 31 -4.51 -3.50 5.04
CA ASN A 31 -5.14 -2.22 4.75
C ASN A 31 -5.01 -1.28 5.96
N GLN A 32 -5.51 -0.05 5.84
CA GLN A 32 -5.39 0.95 6.90
C GLN A 32 -6.01 0.47 8.23
N ALA A 33 -7.14 -0.25 8.19
CA ALA A 33 -7.78 -0.79 9.39
C ALA A 33 -6.88 -1.82 10.12
N ALA A 34 -6.25 -2.73 9.38
CA ALA A 34 -5.31 -3.69 9.96
C ALA A 34 -4.09 -3.00 10.61
N VAL A 35 -3.57 -1.96 9.95
CA VAL A 35 -2.46 -1.15 10.49
C VAL A 35 -2.89 -0.38 11.74
N ASP A 36 -4.10 0.18 11.76
CA ASP A 36 -4.64 0.90 12.91
C ASP A 36 -4.90 -0.03 14.11
N GLU A 37 -5.39 -1.24 13.86
CA GLU A 37 -5.54 -2.27 14.90
C GLU A 37 -4.20 -2.68 15.52
N ALA A 38 -3.17 -2.87 14.69
CA ALA A 38 -1.82 -3.15 15.15
C ALA A 38 -1.24 -1.98 15.95
N GLN A 39 -1.41 -0.75 15.46
CA GLN A 39 -1.00 0.47 16.15
C GLN A 39 -1.66 0.61 17.52
N ALA A 40 -2.96 0.32 17.62
CA ALA A 40 -3.70 0.36 18.87
C ALA A 40 -3.19 -0.69 19.87
N ALA A 41 -2.83 -1.88 19.40
CA ALA A 41 -2.23 -2.91 20.25
C ALA A 41 -0.85 -2.49 20.78
N VAL A 42 0.02 -1.94 19.91
CA VAL A 42 1.34 -1.42 20.31
C VAL A 42 1.23 -0.28 21.32
N ASN A 43 0.24 0.60 21.16
CA ASN A 43 0.06 1.74 22.06
C ASN A 43 -0.24 1.33 23.51
N LYS A 44 -0.90 0.19 23.72
CA LYS A 44 -1.22 -0.36 25.05
C LYS A 44 0.01 -0.88 25.80
N LEU A 45 1.07 -1.25 25.08
CA LEU A 45 2.26 -1.81 25.71
C LEU A 45 2.96 -0.79 26.62
N PRO A 46 3.58 -1.25 27.72
CA PRO A 46 4.50 -0.41 28.49
C PRO A 46 5.70 0.01 27.63
N ALA A 47 6.34 1.12 28.00
CA ALA A 47 7.56 1.57 27.34
C ALA A 47 8.66 0.50 27.46
N GLY A 48 9.40 0.28 26.38
CA GLY A 48 10.48 -0.70 26.34
C GLY A 48 10.84 -1.08 24.90
N ALA A 49 11.94 -1.82 24.78
CA ALA A 49 12.53 -2.16 23.49
C ALA A 49 11.57 -2.87 22.52
N GLU A 50 10.68 -3.73 23.04
CA GLU A 50 9.69 -4.40 22.17
C GLU A 50 8.64 -3.41 21.65
N LYS A 51 8.15 -2.47 22.47
CA LYS A 51 7.22 -1.44 22.01
C LYS A 51 7.87 -0.59 20.92
N ASP A 52 9.12 -0.20 21.10
CA ASP A 52 9.87 0.59 20.13
C ASP A 52 10.07 -0.19 18.81
N ARG A 53 10.45 -1.47 18.91
CA ARG A 53 10.57 -2.37 17.75
C ARG A 53 9.24 -2.46 16.99
N LEU A 54 8.14 -2.77 17.68
CA LEU A 54 6.83 -2.93 17.07
C LEU A 54 6.30 -1.61 16.49
N GLN A 55 6.58 -0.48 17.15
CA GLN A 55 6.22 0.84 16.63
C GLN A 55 6.95 1.17 15.34
N ASN A 56 8.23 0.82 15.22
CA ASN A 56 8.99 0.98 13.98
C ASN A 56 8.39 0.14 12.85
N LEU A 57 8.05 -1.12 13.11
CA LEU A 57 7.39 -1.99 12.12
C LEU A 57 6.02 -1.45 11.70
N VAL A 58 5.23 -0.90 12.62
CA VAL A 58 3.95 -0.25 12.27
C VAL A 58 4.18 0.97 11.38
N ASN A 59 5.22 1.76 11.63
CA ASN A 59 5.55 2.92 10.79
C ASN A 59 5.99 2.48 9.39
N GLU A 60 6.82 1.43 9.30
CA GLU A 60 7.22 0.84 8.03
C GLU A 60 6.02 0.29 7.26
N ALA A 61 5.08 -0.38 7.93
CA ALA A 61 3.84 -0.83 7.32
C ALA A 61 2.99 0.33 6.77
N LYS A 62 2.90 1.46 7.47
CA LYS A 62 2.21 2.67 6.97
C LYS A 62 2.87 3.21 5.70
N ASP A 63 4.19 3.27 5.66
CA ASP A 63 4.92 3.79 4.51
C ASP A 63 4.80 2.85 3.30
N LEU A 64 4.87 1.54 3.52
CA LEU A 64 4.63 0.54 2.48
C LEU A 64 3.18 0.59 1.96
N LEU A 65 2.20 0.76 2.85
CA LEU A 65 0.79 0.85 2.44
C LEU A 65 0.55 2.10 1.58
N LYS A 66 1.07 3.26 1.98
CA LYS A 66 0.99 4.48 1.17
C LYS A 66 1.65 4.33 -0.19
N LYS A 67 2.82 3.67 -0.26
CA LYS A 67 3.50 3.39 -1.54
C LYS A 67 2.65 2.48 -2.43
N LYS A 68 2.02 1.46 -1.85
CA LYS A 68 1.11 0.57 -2.58
C LYS A 68 -0.12 1.32 -3.12
N GLU A 69 -0.77 2.13 -2.28
CA GLU A 69 -1.92 2.95 -2.69
C GLU A 69 -1.55 3.95 -3.79
N GLN A 70 -0.38 4.58 -3.68
CA GLN A 70 0.12 5.49 -4.70
C GLN A 70 0.41 4.76 -6.01
N ALA A 71 1.06 3.60 -5.96
CA ALA A 71 1.34 2.80 -7.16
C ALA A 71 0.05 2.31 -7.84
N GLU A 72 -0.96 1.90 -7.07
CA GLU A 72 -2.29 1.52 -7.61
C GLU A 72 -2.97 2.72 -8.28
N LYS A 73 -2.89 3.90 -7.67
CA LYS A 73 -3.41 5.13 -8.25
C LYS A 73 -2.68 5.50 -9.54
N ASP A 74 -1.36 5.46 -9.54
CA ASP A 74 -0.53 5.78 -10.72
C ASP A 74 -0.83 4.81 -11.87
N GLN A 75 -1.00 3.52 -11.57
CA GLN A 75 -1.40 2.51 -12.56
C GLN A 75 -2.80 2.78 -13.10
N ALA A 76 -3.76 3.14 -12.26
CA ALA A 76 -5.12 3.48 -12.67
C ALA A 76 -5.15 4.74 -13.55
N ASP A 77 -4.39 5.77 -13.19
CA ASP A 77 -4.26 7.02 -13.93
C ASP A 77 -3.58 6.78 -15.30
N ALA A 78 -2.53 5.96 -15.34
CA ALA A 78 -1.87 5.56 -16.57
C ALA A 78 -2.81 4.75 -17.49
N LYS A 79 -3.52 3.76 -16.94
CA LYS A 79 -4.54 2.97 -17.67
C LYS A 79 -5.62 3.87 -18.26
N LYS A 80 -6.14 4.82 -17.46
CA LYS A 80 -7.15 5.77 -17.92
C LYS A 80 -6.65 6.65 -19.05
N LYS A 81 -5.42 7.18 -18.95
CA LYS A 81 -4.81 8.00 -20.02
C LYS A 81 -4.70 7.22 -21.33
N VAL A 82 -4.30 5.94 -21.26
CA VAL A 82 -4.23 5.07 -22.44
C VAL A 82 -5.62 4.79 -23.00
N GLU A 83 -6.59 4.40 -22.17
CA GLU A 83 -7.98 4.16 -22.58
C GLU A 83 -8.61 5.42 -23.21
N ASP A 84 -8.27 6.61 -22.70
CA ASP A 84 -8.78 7.87 -23.21
C ASP A 84 -8.31 8.21 -24.63
N LEU A 85 -7.28 7.56 -25.17
CA LEU A 85 -6.85 7.72 -26.57
C LEU A 85 -7.81 7.04 -27.56
N PHE A 86 -8.60 6.06 -27.12
CA PHE A 86 -9.42 5.20 -27.97
C PHE A 86 -10.91 5.50 -27.82
N THR A 87 -11.69 5.19 -28.85
CA THR A 87 -13.15 5.38 -28.81
C THR A 87 -13.84 4.39 -27.86
N ASP A 88 -13.25 3.21 -27.65
CA ASP A 88 -13.75 2.17 -26.76
C ASP A 88 -12.62 1.25 -26.25
N ASN A 89 -13.00 0.24 -25.47
CA ASN A 89 -12.10 -0.74 -24.86
C ASN A 89 -11.63 -1.86 -25.83
N LYS A 90 -11.90 -1.76 -27.14
CA LYS A 90 -11.33 -2.69 -28.14
C LYS A 90 -9.96 -2.24 -28.62
N PHE A 91 -9.60 -0.98 -28.33
CA PHE A 91 -8.31 -0.39 -28.68
C PHE A 91 -8.00 -0.45 -30.18
N ASP A 92 -9.03 -0.44 -31.04
CA ASP A 92 -8.88 -0.52 -32.51
C ASP A 92 -8.99 0.84 -33.22
N THR A 93 -9.62 1.82 -32.56
CA THR A 93 -9.95 3.12 -33.14
C THR A 93 -9.58 4.24 -32.18
N LEU A 94 -8.76 5.18 -32.63
CA LEU A 94 -8.41 6.38 -31.86
C LEU A 94 -9.56 7.40 -31.89
N LYS A 95 -9.72 8.18 -30.81
CA LYS A 95 -10.62 9.33 -30.81
C LYS A 95 -10.15 10.35 -31.85
N GLY A 96 -11.10 11.05 -32.48
CA GLY A 96 -10.79 12.01 -33.55
C GLY A 96 -9.93 13.21 -33.12
N ASN A 97 -9.77 13.45 -31.82
CA ASN A 97 -8.91 14.48 -31.25
C ASN A 97 -7.60 13.93 -30.66
N THR A 98 -7.35 12.62 -30.74
CA THR A 98 -6.09 12.02 -30.32
C THR A 98 -4.99 12.47 -31.29
N ASN A 99 -3.96 13.12 -30.75
CA ASN A 99 -2.78 13.57 -31.49
C ASN A 99 -1.51 13.00 -30.85
N GLN A 100 -0.35 13.24 -31.49
CA GLN A 100 0.92 12.72 -30.99
C GLN A 100 1.23 13.19 -29.56
N ALA A 101 0.89 14.44 -29.21
CA ALA A 101 1.10 14.96 -27.86
C ALA A 101 0.30 14.18 -26.81
N ALA A 102 -0.96 13.82 -27.10
CA ALA A 102 -1.77 12.99 -26.22
C ALA A 102 -1.19 11.57 -26.06
N VAL A 103 -0.63 11.01 -27.15
CA VAL A 103 0.07 9.72 -27.11
C VAL A 103 1.34 9.79 -26.25
N ASP A 104 2.13 10.86 -26.41
CA ASP A 104 3.37 11.07 -25.64
C ASP A 104 3.07 11.25 -24.14
N GLU A 105 2.01 11.98 -23.78
CA GLU A 105 1.55 12.14 -22.39
C GLU A 105 1.07 10.82 -21.75
N ALA A 106 0.37 9.98 -22.52
CA ALA A 106 -0.04 8.66 -22.06
C ALA A 106 1.18 7.73 -21.89
N GLN A 107 2.13 7.77 -22.83
CA GLN A 107 3.36 6.98 -22.77
C GLN A 107 4.23 7.38 -21.57
N ALA A 108 4.32 8.67 -21.27
CA ALA A 108 5.06 9.19 -20.10
C ALA A 108 4.40 8.82 -18.76
N ALA A 109 3.12 8.47 -18.74
CA ALA A 109 2.44 8.01 -17.52
C ALA A 109 2.69 6.52 -17.22
N VAL A 110 3.16 5.75 -18.20
CA VAL A 110 3.41 4.30 -18.10
C VAL A 110 4.90 3.99 -17.80
N ASN A 111 5.81 4.89 -18.17
CA ASN A 111 7.27 4.74 -18.05
C ASN A 111 7.83 5.51 -16.86
#